data_AF-A0A369C9Q5-F1
#
_entry.id   AF-A0A369C9Q5-F1
#
_cell.length_a   1.000
_cell.length_b   1.000
_cell.length_c   1.000
_cell.angle_alpha   90.00
_cell.angle_beta   90.00
_cell.angle_gamma   90.00
#
_symmetry.space_group_name_H-M   'P 1'
#
loop_
_entity.id
_entity.type
_entity.pdbx_description
1 polymer ?
#
loop_
_entity_poly.entity_id
_entity_poly.type
_entity_poly.pdbx_seq_one_letter_code
_entity_poly.pdbx_strand_id
1 'polypeptide(L)'
;MRRLLLLVLLGLALYLSYALYRTWEWAGDAHGLVTLAGSDDSGFTRNPLDTGRTLSLLTPGNAVWLLENTELFYGRCTGFRREMAVCDMPMILWAGRGLGGSVAGDERLHELIGHFIARGEAVDAYFEGMTALHEAILFNDRVYLERVLDGGADAALPIRRPDSAADGLDAAGFLELLEQRQPCERAYMYPILGIEEPEDRCAAVRAID
;
A
#
# COMPACT_ATOMS: atom_id res chain seq x y z
N MET A 1 14.36 -8.53 48.87
CA MET A 1 14.48 -9.26 47.58
C MET A 1 13.13 -9.69 46.99
N ARG A 2 12.29 -10.48 47.67
CA ARG A 2 10.99 -10.96 47.12
C ARG A 2 10.02 -9.85 46.66
N ARG A 3 9.88 -8.75 47.41
CA ARG A 3 9.04 -7.60 47.03
C ARG A 3 9.58 -6.84 45.82
N LEU A 4 10.90 -6.67 45.73
CA LEU A 4 11.56 -6.04 44.58
C LEU A 4 11.39 -6.89 43.32
N LEU A 5 11.58 -8.21 43.43
CA LEU A 5 11.37 -9.15 42.33
C LEU A 5 9.92 -9.12 41.82
N LEU A 6 8.94 -9.07 42.72
CA LEU A 6 7.52 -8.96 42.35
C LEU A 6 7.20 -7.64 41.63
N LEU A 7 7.80 -6.53 42.04
CA LEU A 7 7.63 -5.24 41.36
C LEU A 7 8.28 -5.23 39.97
N VAL A 8 9.45 -5.84 39.82
CA VAL A 8 10.12 -6.00 38.52
C VAL A 8 9.30 -6.88 37.58
N LEU A 9 8.78 -8.01 38.06
CA LEU A 9 7.93 -8.91 37.29
C LEU A 9 6.61 -8.23 36.88
N LEU A 10 6.00 -7.46 37.79
CA LEU A 10 4.79 -6.69 37.49
C LEU A 10 5.06 -5.62 36.43
N GLY A 11 6.16 -4.88 36.55
CA GLY A 11 6.58 -3.90 35.55
C GLY A 11 6.80 -4.53 34.18
N LEU A 12 7.46 -5.70 34.13
CA LEU A 12 7.66 -6.45 32.90
C LEU A 12 6.34 -6.97 32.30
N ALA A 13 5.42 -7.45 33.13
CA ALA A 13 4.12 -7.93 32.68
C ALA A 13 3.26 -6.80 32.08
N LEU A 14 3.20 -5.64 32.76
CA LEU A 14 2.52 -4.46 32.24
C LEU A 14 3.15 -4.00 30.92
N TYR A 15 4.48 -3.96 30.85
CA TYR A 15 5.23 -3.64 29.64
C TYR A 15 4.89 -4.56 28.47
N LEU A 16 5.02 -5.88 28.65
CA LEU A 16 4.73 -6.86 27.61
C LEU A 16 3.27 -6.81 27.19
N SER A 17 2.34 -6.64 28.14
CA SER A 17 0.92 -6.52 27.83
C SER A 17 0.61 -5.28 26.98
N TYR A 18 1.24 -4.14 27.27
CA TYR A 18 1.09 -2.93 26.47
C TYR A 18 1.73 -3.08 25.08
N ALA A 19 2.95 -3.62 25.00
CA ALA A 19 3.62 -3.86 23.73
C ALA A 19 2.85 -4.85 22.85
N LEU A 20 2.29 -5.92 23.43
CA LEU A 20 1.45 -6.90 22.74
C LEU A 20 0.12 -6.26 22.29
N TYR A 21 -0.54 -5.49 23.15
CA TYR A 21 -1.77 -4.76 22.79
C TYR A 21 -1.53 -3.81 21.62
N ARG A 22 -0.47 -2.99 21.68
CA ARG A 22 -0.09 -2.07 20.61
C ARG A 22 0.27 -2.80 19.33
N THR A 23 1.02 -3.90 19.42
CA THR A 23 1.34 -4.73 18.25
C THR A 23 0.06 -5.32 17.64
N TRP A 24 -0.88 -5.79 18.46
CA TRP A 24 -2.16 -6.35 18.00
C TRP A 24 -3.06 -5.31 17.32
N GLU A 25 -3.10 -4.06 17.81
CA GLU A 25 -3.84 -2.99 17.12
C GLU A 25 -3.29 -2.71 15.72
N TRP A 26 -1.97 -2.74 15.56
CA TRP A 26 -1.30 -2.40 14.30
C TRP A 26 -1.11 -3.56 13.34
N ALA A 27 -1.07 -4.80 13.83
CA ALA A 27 -0.73 -5.99 13.06
C ALA A 27 -1.66 -7.18 13.35
N GLY A 28 -2.86 -6.89 13.86
CA GLY A 28 -3.89 -7.91 14.14
C GLY A 28 -4.65 -8.39 12.91
N ASP A 29 -4.48 -7.72 11.77
CA ASP A 29 -5.05 -8.04 10.47
C ASP A 29 -4.04 -7.81 9.34
N ALA A 30 -4.39 -8.27 8.12
CA ALA A 30 -3.55 -8.15 6.94
C ALA A 30 -3.28 -6.68 6.56
N HIS A 31 -4.28 -5.79 6.59
CA HIS A 31 -4.08 -4.36 6.34
C HIS A 31 -3.02 -3.75 7.26
N GLY A 32 -3.08 -4.07 8.55
CA GLY A 32 -2.11 -3.64 9.54
C GLY A 32 -0.69 -4.12 9.24
N LEU A 33 -0.55 -5.40 8.89
CA LEU A 33 0.74 -5.97 8.47
C LEU A 33 1.28 -5.30 7.20
N VAL A 34 0.43 -4.98 6.22
CA VAL A 34 0.84 -4.24 5.01
C VAL A 34 1.34 -2.83 5.37
N THR A 35 0.63 -2.12 6.25
CA THR A 35 1.10 -0.80 6.73
C THR A 35 2.45 -0.90 7.41
N LEU A 36 2.66 -1.93 8.23
CA LEU A 36 3.94 -2.17 8.88
C LEU A 36 5.05 -2.52 7.87
N ALA A 37 4.75 -3.33 6.85
CA ALA A 37 5.69 -3.69 5.79
C ALA A 37 6.17 -2.48 4.98
N GLY A 38 5.28 -1.53 4.68
CA GLY A 38 5.62 -0.29 3.97
C GLY A 38 6.39 0.75 4.79
N SER A 39 6.54 0.52 6.10
CA SER A 39 7.24 1.46 6.97
C SER A 39 8.76 1.32 6.88
N ASP A 40 9.49 2.40 7.19
CA ASP A 40 10.95 2.37 7.31
C ASP A 40 11.38 1.55 8.55
N ASP A 41 12.37 0.68 8.37
CA ASP A 41 12.97 -0.11 9.45
C ASP A 41 13.60 0.77 10.54
N SER A 42 14.07 1.97 10.17
CA SER A 42 14.68 2.92 11.10
C SER A 42 13.68 3.47 12.14
N GLY A 43 12.37 3.43 11.85
CA GLY A 43 11.32 3.95 12.72
C GLY A 43 10.98 3.05 13.91
N PHE A 44 11.49 1.82 13.95
CA PHE A 44 11.12 0.83 14.96
C PHE A 44 12.29 0.44 15.86
N THR A 45 11.94 0.11 17.10
CA THR A 45 12.90 -0.38 18.09
C THR A 45 12.29 -1.53 18.90
N ARG A 46 13.16 -2.44 19.33
CA ARG A 46 12.82 -3.45 20.35
C ARG A 46 13.29 -3.02 21.74
N ASN A 47 13.98 -1.88 21.84
CA ASN A 47 14.49 -1.35 23.09
C ASN A 47 13.41 -0.45 23.75
N PRO A 48 12.87 -0.82 24.92
CA PRO A 48 11.85 -0.03 25.60
C PRO A 48 12.35 1.31 26.14
N LEU A 49 13.65 1.48 26.27
CA LEU A 49 14.27 2.72 26.74
C LEU A 49 14.53 3.71 25.61
N ASP A 50 14.31 3.28 24.37
CA ASP A 50 14.44 4.12 23.21
C ASP A 50 13.13 4.86 22.98
N THR A 51 13.10 6.12 23.41
CA THR A 51 11.93 7.00 23.29
C THR A 51 11.84 7.68 21.92
N GLY A 52 12.85 7.53 21.06
CA GLY A 52 12.91 8.18 19.75
C GLY A 52 12.25 7.37 18.63
N ARG A 53 11.95 6.10 18.88
CA ARG A 53 11.40 5.16 17.88
C ARG A 53 10.18 4.43 18.42
N THR A 54 9.37 3.91 17.52
CA THR A 54 8.18 3.15 17.89
C THR A 54 8.58 1.78 18.42
N LEU A 55 8.21 1.49 19.67
CA LEU A 55 8.38 0.17 20.24
C LEU A 55 7.42 -0.82 19.55
N SER A 56 7.98 -1.84 18.91
CA SER A 56 7.20 -2.91 18.28
C SER A 56 7.90 -4.26 18.43
N LEU A 57 7.12 -5.32 18.62
CA LEU A 57 7.61 -6.69 18.58
C LEU A 57 7.76 -7.22 17.15
N LEU A 58 7.07 -6.59 16.20
CA LEU A 58 7.13 -6.91 14.78
C LEU A 58 7.93 -5.84 14.04
N THR A 59 8.82 -6.30 13.16
CA THR A 59 9.53 -5.45 12.20
C THR A 59 8.82 -5.48 10.85
N PRO A 60 9.06 -4.50 9.96
CA PRO A 60 8.55 -4.53 8.59
C PRO A 60 8.81 -5.86 7.87
N GLY A 61 10.04 -6.39 7.94
CA GLY A 61 10.37 -7.69 7.34
C GLY A 61 9.62 -8.88 7.96
N ASN A 62 9.35 -8.87 9.27
CA ASN A 62 8.51 -9.90 9.89
C ASN A 62 7.05 -9.81 9.40
N ALA A 63 6.57 -8.60 9.09
CA ALA A 63 5.22 -8.41 8.58
C ALA A 63 5.07 -9.00 7.18
N VAL A 64 6.05 -8.78 6.30
CA VAL A 64 6.10 -9.42 4.97
C VAL A 64 6.10 -10.94 5.12
N TRP A 65 6.99 -11.50 5.94
CA TRP A 65 7.05 -12.95 6.13
C TRP A 65 5.71 -13.52 6.63
N LEU A 66 5.04 -12.85 7.57
CA LEU A 66 3.73 -13.28 8.05
C LEU A 66 2.67 -13.24 6.95
N LEU A 67 2.63 -12.18 6.13
CA LEU A 67 1.70 -12.10 5.00
C LEU A 67 1.94 -13.23 4.00
N GLU A 68 3.20 -13.55 3.71
CA GLU A 68 3.55 -14.53 2.69
C GLU A 68 3.36 -15.99 3.11
N ASN A 69 3.48 -16.28 4.41
CA ASN A 69 3.61 -17.65 4.91
C ASN A 69 2.43 -18.11 5.78
N THR A 70 1.42 -17.26 6.03
CA THR A 70 0.27 -17.66 6.84
C THR A 70 -1.05 -17.02 6.43
N GLU A 71 -2.12 -17.81 6.50
CA GLU A 71 -3.51 -17.38 6.26
C GLU A 71 -4.12 -16.63 7.47
N LEU A 72 -3.46 -16.66 8.62
CA LEU A 72 -4.06 -16.30 9.92
C LEU A 72 -4.65 -14.89 9.95
N PHE A 73 -4.05 -13.95 9.21
CA PHE A 73 -4.37 -12.53 9.26
C PHE A 73 -5.34 -12.11 8.15
N TYR A 74 -5.50 -12.94 7.11
CA TYR A 74 -6.44 -12.70 6.03
C TYR A 74 -7.88 -12.96 6.52
N GLY A 75 -8.83 -12.15 6.04
CA GLY A 75 -10.24 -12.22 6.46
C GLY A 75 -10.52 -11.73 7.89
N ARG A 76 -9.50 -11.24 8.60
CA ARG A 76 -9.66 -10.52 9.86
C ARG A 76 -9.70 -9.03 9.58
N CYS A 77 -10.51 -8.32 10.36
CA CYS A 77 -10.46 -6.86 10.41
C CYS A 77 -10.55 -6.42 11.86
N THR A 78 -9.55 -5.68 12.34
CA THR A 78 -9.52 -5.15 13.71
C THR A 78 -10.55 -4.05 13.91
N GLY A 79 -10.86 -3.71 15.18
CA GLY A 79 -11.83 -2.66 15.50
C GLY A 79 -11.47 -1.30 14.88
N PHE A 80 -10.18 -0.95 14.92
CA PHE A 80 -9.67 0.29 14.33
C PHE A 80 -9.87 0.34 12.80
N ARG A 81 -9.64 -0.77 12.09
CA ARG A 81 -9.83 -0.81 10.63
C ARG A 81 -11.31 -0.78 10.22
N ARG A 82 -12.20 -1.36 11.03
CA ARG A 82 -13.65 -1.22 10.84
C ARG A 82 -14.11 0.23 10.95
N GLU A 83 -13.58 0.97 11.93
CA GLU A 83 -13.91 2.38 12.13
C GLU A 83 -13.47 3.26 10.94
N MET A 84 -12.34 2.92 10.32
CA MET A 84 -11.88 3.59 9.09
C MET A 84 -12.57 3.11 7.81
N ALA A 85 -13.50 2.14 7.88
CA ALA A 85 -14.21 1.56 6.74
C ALA A 85 -13.29 0.99 5.63
N VAL A 86 -12.12 0.46 6.00
CA VAL A 86 -11.14 -0.10 5.03
C VAL A 86 -11.13 -1.63 4.98
N CYS A 87 -11.95 -2.31 5.78
CA CYS A 87 -11.94 -3.78 5.85
C CYS A 87 -12.21 -4.47 4.50
N ASP A 88 -13.05 -3.85 3.67
CA ASP A 88 -13.44 -4.39 2.36
C ASP A 88 -12.51 -3.91 1.25
N MET A 89 -11.50 -3.10 1.57
CA MET A 89 -10.50 -2.68 0.60
C MET A 89 -9.63 -3.87 0.19
N PRO A 90 -9.47 -4.14 -1.11
CA PRO A 90 -8.50 -5.10 -1.64
C PRO A 90 -7.09 -4.82 -1.12
N MET A 91 -6.32 -5.86 -0.78
CA MET A 91 -4.93 -5.73 -0.32
C MET A 91 -4.03 -5.16 -1.41
N ILE A 92 -4.29 -5.46 -2.68
CA ILE A 92 -3.57 -4.88 -3.83
C ILE A 92 -3.66 -3.36 -3.76
N LEU A 93 -4.88 -2.82 -3.59
CA LEU A 93 -5.12 -1.38 -3.46
C LEU A 93 -4.53 -0.82 -2.17
N TRP A 94 -4.69 -1.51 -1.04
CA TRP A 94 -4.15 -1.06 0.24
C TRP A 94 -2.61 -0.96 0.22
N ALA A 95 -1.93 -1.93 -0.38
CA ALA A 95 -0.49 -1.88 -0.57
C ALA A 95 -0.07 -0.76 -1.53
N GLY A 96 -0.79 -0.58 -2.64
CA GLY A 96 -0.58 0.52 -3.57
C GLY A 96 -0.69 1.91 -2.92
N ARG A 97 -1.68 2.13 -2.05
CA ARG A 97 -1.85 3.38 -1.28
C ARG A 97 -0.76 3.62 -0.24
N GLY A 98 0.02 2.61 0.11
CA GLY A 98 1.16 2.72 1.01
C GLY A 98 2.45 3.19 0.33
N LEU A 99 2.49 3.23 -1.01
CA LEU A 99 3.67 3.61 -1.80
C LEU A 99 4.00 5.11 -1.69
N GLY A 100 5.24 5.46 -2.03
CA GLY A 100 5.75 6.83 -1.96
C GLY A 100 6.28 7.21 -0.57
N GLY A 101 6.55 6.21 0.28
CA GLY A 101 7.06 6.37 1.62
C GLY A 101 8.59 6.34 1.65
N SER A 102 9.14 5.16 1.93
CA SER A 102 10.58 4.92 1.97
C SER A 102 10.96 3.91 0.90
N VAL A 103 12.16 4.01 0.32
CA VAL A 103 12.61 3.10 -0.75
C VAL A 103 12.46 1.62 -0.34
N ALA A 104 12.94 1.25 0.85
CA ALA A 104 12.82 -0.12 1.36
C ALA A 104 11.37 -0.53 1.66
N GLY A 105 10.52 0.43 2.05
CA GLY A 105 9.09 0.19 2.23
C GLY A 105 8.38 -0.05 0.91
N ASP A 106 8.65 0.78 -0.09
CA ASP A 106 8.07 0.69 -1.42
C ASP A 106 8.47 -0.62 -2.11
N GLU A 107 9.74 -1.04 -2.01
CA GLU A 107 10.21 -2.34 -2.49
C GLU A 107 9.38 -3.50 -1.90
N ARG A 108 9.16 -3.51 -0.58
CA ARG A 108 8.34 -4.52 0.09
C ARG A 108 6.87 -4.46 -0.34
N LEU A 109 6.32 -3.27 -0.54
CA LEU A 109 4.94 -3.11 -0.97
C LEU A 109 4.74 -3.58 -2.42
N HIS A 110 5.67 -3.29 -3.33
CA HIS A 110 5.63 -3.81 -4.69
C HIS A 110 5.72 -5.34 -4.72
N GLU A 111 6.54 -5.95 -3.86
CA GLU A 111 6.59 -7.41 -3.69
C GLU A 111 5.25 -7.96 -3.17
N LEU A 112 4.67 -7.33 -2.15
CA LEU A 112 3.37 -7.73 -1.59
C LEU A 112 2.22 -7.60 -2.59
N ILE A 113 2.22 -6.58 -3.46
CA ILE A 113 1.24 -6.46 -4.54
C ILE A 113 1.30 -7.70 -5.44
N GLY A 114 2.49 -8.10 -5.87
CA GLY A 114 2.69 -9.32 -6.66
C GLY A 114 2.24 -10.58 -5.90
N HIS A 115 2.49 -10.64 -4.60
CA HIS A 115 2.05 -11.73 -3.74
C HIS A 115 0.52 -11.85 -3.67
N PHE A 116 -0.19 -10.74 -3.47
CA PHE A 116 -1.66 -10.74 -3.40
C PHE A 116 -2.31 -11.14 -4.73
N ILE A 117 -1.76 -10.66 -5.85
CA ILE A 117 -2.16 -11.08 -7.20
C ILE A 117 -1.97 -12.61 -7.35
N ALA A 118 -0.79 -13.13 -6.99
CA ALA A 118 -0.50 -14.56 -7.10
C ALA A 118 -1.40 -15.45 -6.21
N ARG A 119 -1.94 -14.89 -5.12
CA ARG A 119 -2.92 -15.57 -4.26
C ARG A 119 -4.34 -15.60 -4.84
N GLY A 120 -4.57 -14.95 -5.98
CA GLY A 120 -5.87 -14.90 -6.65
C GLY A 120 -6.77 -13.78 -6.16
N GLU A 121 -6.21 -12.73 -5.55
CA GLU A 121 -6.97 -11.53 -5.30
C GLU A 121 -7.37 -10.86 -6.62
N ALA A 122 -8.59 -10.32 -6.69
CA ALA A 122 -9.12 -9.70 -7.89
C ALA A 122 -8.40 -8.37 -8.17
N VAL A 123 -7.58 -8.34 -9.22
CA VAL A 123 -6.82 -7.14 -9.64
C VAL A 123 -7.74 -5.98 -10.03
N ASP A 124 -8.89 -6.29 -10.63
CA ASP A 124 -9.91 -5.34 -11.06
C ASP A 124 -10.97 -5.02 -9.99
N ALA A 125 -10.72 -5.42 -8.74
CA ALA A 125 -11.60 -5.04 -7.65
C ALA A 125 -11.66 -3.51 -7.51
N TYR A 126 -12.87 -3.00 -7.34
CA TYR A 126 -13.09 -1.57 -7.12
C TYR A 126 -13.05 -1.24 -5.63
N PHE A 127 -12.41 -0.13 -5.31
CA PHE A 127 -12.60 0.57 -4.05
C PHE A 127 -12.69 2.08 -4.32
N GLU A 128 -13.67 2.75 -3.71
CA GLU A 128 -13.93 4.19 -3.94
C GLU A 128 -14.02 4.59 -5.43
N GLY A 129 -14.50 3.66 -6.27
CA GLY A 129 -14.73 3.89 -7.69
C GLY A 129 -13.49 3.73 -8.59
N MET A 130 -12.36 3.27 -8.07
CA MET A 130 -11.15 3.00 -8.85
C MET A 130 -10.69 1.55 -8.66
N THR A 131 -10.06 0.99 -9.69
CA THR A 131 -9.29 -0.27 -9.62
C THR A 131 -7.82 0.03 -9.34
N ALA A 132 -7.03 -1.01 -9.07
CA ALA A 132 -5.59 -0.86 -8.81
C ALA A 132 -4.84 -0.21 -9.98
N LEU A 133 -5.25 -0.49 -11.22
CA LEU A 133 -4.69 0.13 -12.42
C LEU A 133 -4.86 1.66 -12.44
N HIS A 134 -6.05 2.14 -12.07
CA HIS A 134 -6.32 3.58 -12.00
C HIS A 134 -5.48 4.25 -10.89
N GLU A 135 -5.33 3.61 -9.73
CA GLU A 135 -4.47 4.15 -8.67
C GLU A 135 -2.99 4.18 -9.06
N ALA A 136 -2.49 3.16 -9.77
CA ALA A 136 -1.12 3.15 -10.27
C ALA A 136 -0.84 4.33 -11.22
N ILE A 137 -1.79 4.64 -12.11
CA ILE A 137 -1.74 5.82 -12.99
C ILE A 137 -1.76 7.12 -12.17
N LEU A 138 -2.68 7.22 -11.20
CA LEU A 138 -2.80 8.40 -10.34
C LEU A 138 -1.51 8.68 -9.55
N PHE A 139 -0.95 7.65 -8.91
CA PHE A 139 0.26 7.74 -8.09
C PHE A 139 1.54 7.86 -8.90
N ASN A 140 1.45 7.80 -10.24
CA ASN A 140 2.61 7.87 -11.12
C ASN A 140 3.67 6.79 -10.80
N ASP A 141 3.24 5.60 -10.41
CA ASP A 141 4.13 4.51 -10.00
C ASP A 141 4.24 3.45 -11.11
N ARG A 142 5.41 3.42 -11.75
CA ARG A 142 5.70 2.49 -12.86
C ARG A 142 5.62 1.03 -12.44
N VAL A 143 6.20 0.68 -11.28
CA VAL A 143 6.31 -0.72 -10.86
C VAL A 143 4.94 -1.25 -10.46
N TYR A 144 4.14 -0.43 -9.77
CA TYR A 144 2.76 -0.77 -9.45
C TYR A 144 1.93 -0.95 -10.72
N LEU A 145 2.06 -0.05 -11.70
CA LEU A 145 1.39 -0.13 -13.00
C LEU A 145 1.73 -1.44 -13.73
N GLU A 146 3.02 -1.76 -13.88
CA GLU A 146 3.48 -2.98 -14.54
C GLU A 146 2.97 -4.23 -13.81
N ARG A 147 3.03 -4.25 -12.47
CA ARG A 147 2.59 -5.41 -11.66
C ARG A 147 1.10 -5.72 -11.83
N VAL A 148 0.24 -4.71 -11.84
CA VAL A 148 -1.21 -4.95 -11.99
C VAL A 148 -1.56 -5.34 -13.42
N LEU A 149 -0.87 -4.80 -14.44
CA LEU A 149 -1.04 -5.22 -15.83
C LEU A 149 -0.56 -6.67 -16.05
N ASP A 150 0.59 -7.05 -15.49
CA ASP A 150 1.08 -8.43 -15.50
C ASP A 150 0.12 -9.38 -14.76
N GLY A 151 -0.58 -8.86 -13.75
CA GLY A 151 -1.67 -9.53 -13.03
C GLY A 151 -2.97 -9.67 -13.81
N GLY A 152 -3.06 -9.10 -15.02
CA GLY A 152 -4.24 -9.18 -15.88
C GLY A 152 -5.27 -8.07 -15.66
N ALA A 153 -4.88 -6.91 -15.13
CA ALA A 153 -5.79 -5.76 -15.01
C ALA A 153 -6.39 -5.37 -16.38
N ASP A 154 -7.70 -5.13 -16.41
CA ASP A 154 -8.40 -4.69 -17.62
C ASP A 154 -8.36 -3.16 -17.76
N ALA A 155 -7.61 -2.68 -18.74
CA ALA A 155 -7.42 -1.26 -19.02
C ALA A 155 -8.68 -0.56 -19.56
N ALA A 156 -9.68 -1.32 -20.02
CA ALA A 156 -10.95 -0.80 -20.53
C ALA A 156 -11.99 -0.57 -19.43
N LEU A 157 -11.71 -0.98 -18.19
CA LEU A 157 -12.65 -0.76 -17.09
C LEU A 157 -12.76 0.72 -16.75
N PRO A 158 -13.99 1.27 -16.64
CA PRO A 158 -14.16 2.69 -16.36
C PRO A 158 -14.02 2.98 -14.86
N ILE A 159 -13.56 4.18 -14.52
CA ILE A 159 -13.69 4.78 -13.20
C ILE A 159 -15.18 4.98 -12.88
N ARG A 160 -15.58 4.69 -11.64
CA ARG A 160 -16.96 4.77 -11.12
C ARG A 160 -17.05 5.79 -9.99
N ARG A 161 -16.96 7.07 -10.32
CA ARG A 161 -16.99 8.20 -9.38
C ARG A 161 -17.87 9.32 -9.93
N PRO A 162 -19.21 9.23 -9.83
CA PRO A 162 -20.15 10.14 -10.48
C PRO A 162 -19.91 11.64 -10.28
N ASP A 163 -19.31 12.02 -9.14
CA ASP A 163 -19.01 13.40 -8.78
C ASP A 163 -17.61 13.88 -9.22
N SER A 164 -16.93 13.13 -10.10
CA SER A 164 -15.56 13.40 -10.56
C SER A 164 -15.51 13.65 -12.07
N ALA A 165 -14.60 14.53 -12.52
CA ALA A 165 -14.27 14.68 -13.94
C ALA A 165 -13.66 13.42 -14.56
N ALA A 166 -13.24 12.46 -13.74
CA ALA A 166 -12.73 11.17 -14.18
C ALA A 166 -13.82 10.09 -14.31
N ASP A 167 -15.09 10.38 -13.96
CA ASP A 167 -16.15 9.38 -14.06
C ASP A 167 -16.31 8.86 -15.49
N GLY A 168 -16.43 7.53 -15.63
CA GLY A 168 -16.60 6.88 -16.91
C GLY A 168 -15.33 6.79 -17.77
N LEU A 169 -14.21 7.40 -17.36
CA LEU A 169 -12.94 7.28 -18.07
C LEU A 169 -12.31 5.91 -17.79
N ASP A 170 -11.80 5.27 -18.85
CA ASP A 170 -10.91 4.11 -18.75
C ASP A 170 -9.46 4.54 -18.44
N ALA A 171 -8.52 3.58 -18.43
CA ALA A 171 -7.12 3.88 -18.12
C ALA A 171 -6.50 4.93 -19.07
N ALA A 172 -6.80 4.85 -20.37
CA ALA A 172 -6.27 5.76 -21.37
C ALA A 172 -6.85 7.17 -21.22
N GLY A 173 -8.17 7.28 -21.10
CA GLY A 173 -8.84 8.55 -20.88
C GLY A 173 -8.43 9.20 -19.56
N PHE A 174 -8.23 8.40 -18.51
CA PHE A 174 -7.76 8.91 -17.22
C PHE A 174 -6.31 9.42 -17.28
N LEU A 175 -5.40 8.68 -17.92
CA LEU A 175 -4.03 9.14 -18.17
C LEU A 175 -4.04 10.46 -18.95
N GLU A 176 -4.85 10.56 -20.01
CA GLU A 176 -4.98 11.80 -20.78
C GLU A 176 -5.48 12.96 -19.92
N LEU A 177 -6.50 12.75 -19.07
CA LEU A 177 -7.00 13.76 -18.16
C LEU A 177 -5.91 14.29 -17.21
N LEU A 178 -5.04 13.41 -16.69
CA LEU A 178 -3.93 13.81 -15.83
C LEU A 178 -2.85 14.58 -16.60
N GLU A 179 -2.51 14.12 -17.80
CA GLU A 179 -1.53 14.76 -18.69
C GLU A 179 -1.96 16.15 -19.17
N GLN A 180 -3.27 16.40 -19.31
CA GLN A 180 -3.78 17.75 -19.57
C GLN A 180 -3.50 18.73 -18.42
N ARG A 181 -3.40 18.22 -17.18
CA ARG A 181 -3.12 19.04 -15.99
C ARG A 181 -1.63 19.18 -15.72
N GLN A 182 -0.87 18.12 -15.94
CA GLN A 182 0.57 18.06 -15.75
C GLN A 182 1.21 17.38 -16.97
N PRO A 183 1.51 18.16 -18.03
CA PRO A 183 2.05 17.61 -19.26
C PRO A 183 3.39 16.91 -19.03
N CYS A 184 3.51 15.73 -19.62
CA CYS A 184 4.70 14.87 -19.68
C CYS A 184 5.12 14.20 -18.38
N GLU A 185 4.37 14.37 -17.30
CA GLU A 185 4.70 13.78 -15.99
C GLU A 185 4.57 12.25 -16.00
N ARG A 186 3.65 11.71 -16.80
CA ARG A 186 3.27 10.29 -16.93
C ARG A 186 3.39 9.79 -18.37
N ALA A 187 4.10 10.52 -19.25
CA ALA A 187 4.22 10.15 -20.67
C ALA A 187 4.79 8.74 -20.89
N TYR A 188 5.62 8.24 -19.97
CA TYR A 188 6.16 6.88 -20.04
C TYR A 188 5.09 5.78 -19.90
N MET A 189 3.90 6.10 -19.40
CA MET A 189 2.81 5.14 -19.19
C MET A 189 2.09 4.77 -20.49
N TYR A 190 2.06 5.64 -21.50
CA TYR A 190 1.40 5.35 -22.79
C TYR A 190 1.88 4.03 -23.42
N PRO A 191 3.20 3.82 -23.63
CA PRO A 191 3.67 2.55 -24.20
C PRO A 191 3.45 1.35 -23.27
N ILE A 192 3.42 1.54 -21.95
CA ILE A 192 3.13 0.45 -20.99
C ILE A 192 1.68 -0.01 -21.12
N LEU A 193 0.76 0.93 -21.29
CA LEU A 193 -0.67 0.67 -21.51
C LEU A 193 -0.98 0.22 -22.95
N GLY A 194 0.01 0.14 -23.84
CA GLY A 194 -0.18 -0.23 -25.24
C GLY A 194 -0.99 0.80 -26.05
N ILE A 195 -0.97 2.07 -25.63
CA ILE A 195 -1.67 3.18 -26.28
C ILE A 195 -0.66 4.16 -26.90
N GLU A 196 -1.05 4.79 -28.00
CA GLU A 196 -0.20 5.75 -28.69
C GLU A 196 -0.12 7.06 -27.91
N GLU A 197 1.10 7.57 -27.68
CA GLU A 197 1.30 8.90 -27.08
C GLU A 197 0.81 9.97 -28.07
N PRO A 198 -0.04 10.92 -27.66
CA PRO A 198 -0.49 12.00 -28.54
C PRO A 198 0.69 12.80 -29.09
N GLU A 199 0.76 12.94 -30.43
CA GLU A 199 1.82 13.69 -31.11
C GLU A 199 1.95 15.12 -30.55
N ASP A 200 3.18 15.62 -30.50
CA ASP A 200 3.58 16.98 -30.11
C ASP A 200 3.35 17.41 -28.65
N ARG A 201 2.69 16.61 -27.79
CA ARG A 201 2.40 17.01 -26.40
C ARG A 201 3.65 17.26 -25.57
N CYS A 202 4.66 16.40 -25.74
CA CYS A 202 5.93 16.50 -25.02
C CYS A 202 7.09 17.10 -25.82
N ALA A 203 6.86 17.43 -27.09
CA ALA A 203 7.90 17.98 -27.95
C ALA A 203 8.41 19.34 -27.42
N ALA A 204 7.52 20.20 -26.92
CA ALA A 204 7.89 21.51 -26.38
C ALA A 204 8.58 21.42 -25.00
N VAL A 205 8.20 20.45 -24.16
CA VAL A 205 8.80 20.25 -22.84
C VAL A 205 10.19 19.63 -22.96
N ARG A 206 10.36 18.63 -23.84
CA ARG A 206 11.65 17.96 -24.11
C ARG A 206 12.67 18.84 -24.85
N ALA A 207 12.27 19.99 -25.38
CA ALA A 207 13.16 20.93 -26.07
C ALA A 207 13.83 21.95 -25.13
N ILE A 208 13.48 21.94 -23.83
CA ILE A 208 13.95 22.90 -22.82
C ILE A 208 15.01 22.27 -21.89
N ASP A 209 15.19 20.94 -21.94
CA ASP A 209 16.25 20.17 -21.26
C ASP A 209 17.47 19.93 -22.16
#